data_AF-A0A3N5Z121-F1
#
_entry.id   AF-A0A3N5Z121-F1
#
_cell.length_a   1.000
_cell.length_b   1.000
_cell.length_c   1.000
_cell.angle_alpha   90.00
_cell.angle_beta   90.00
_cell.angle_gamma   90.00
#
_symmetry.space_group_name_H-M   'P 1'
#
loop_
_entity.id
_entity.type
_entity.pdbx_description
1 polymer ?
#
loop_
_entity_poly.entity_id
_entity_poly.type
_entity_poly.pdbx_seq_one_letter_code
_entity_poly.pdbx_strand_id
1 'polypeptide(L)'
;MTESKFVIDQNKLLAHELQTFEYTIAKDENNNHKQVLGVLLIDAPPSEVWEVIKDWKFMAELVPDVEYYKTIAALKPIQKNSIGQSFIECKVSIPLFEFLFTLDVQFDESRYRQEWQLIKPEDVRIYNLIGIPVKDPTDTIKDIEG
;
A
#
# COMPACT_ATOMS: atom_id res chain seq x y z
N MET A 1 -7.66 -12.64 -18.29
CA MET A 1 -7.31 -13.63 -17.26
C MET A 1 -5.89 -14.08 -17.54
N THR A 2 -4.92 -13.52 -16.82
CA THR A 2 -3.53 -13.98 -16.88
C THR A 2 -3.43 -15.17 -15.93
N GLU A 3 -3.12 -16.37 -16.44
CA GLU A 3 -2.88 -17.53 -15.60
C GLU A 3 -1.77 -17.20 -14.58
N SER A 4 -2.04 -17.43 -13.30
CA SER A 4 -1.02 -17.24 -12.26
C SER A 4 0.13 -18.22 -12.51
N LYS A 5 1.33 -17.69 -12.76
CA LYS A 5 2.57 -18.48 -12.82
C LYS A 5 2.96 -19.12 -11.48
N PHE A 6 2.23 -18.80 -10.41
CA PHE A 6 2.54 -19.24 -9.05
C PHE A 6 1.65 -20.40 -8.63
N VAL A 7 2.29 -21.47 -8.17
CA VAL A 7 1.61 -22.60 -7.53
C VAL A 7 1.50 -22.29 -6.04
N ILE A 8 0.28 -22.09 -5.57
CA ILE A 8 -0.01 -21.84 -4.16
C ILE A 8 0.02 -23.16 -3.39
N ASP A 9 0.80 -23.22 -2.31
CA ASP A 9 0.83 -24.37 -1.41
C ASP A 9 -0.37 -24.32 -0.46
N GLN A 10 -1.30 -25.25 -0.64
CA GLN A 10 -2.51 -25.32 0.17
C GLN A 10 -2.22 -25.68 1.64
N ASN A 11 -1.18 -26.48 1.91
CA ASN A 11 -0.84 -26.86 3.29
C ASN A 11 -0.33 -25.65 4.07
N LYS A 12 0.48 -24.80 3.42
CA LYS A 12 0.94 -23.54 4.01
C LYS A 12 -0.20 -22.56 4.25
N LEU A 13 -1.17 -22.45 3.32
CA LEU A 13 -2.36 -21.63 3.55
C LEU A 13 -3.15 -22.11 4.76
N LEU A 14 -3.44 -23.41 4.86
CA LEU A 14 -4.18 -23.98 5.99
C LEU A 14 -3.42 -23.86 7.32
N ALA A 15 -2.09 -23.81 7.27
CA ALA A 15 -1.23 -23.50 8.41
C ALA A 15 -1.15 -22.00 8.74
N HIS A 16 -1.87 -21.13 8.00
CA HIS A 16 -1.84 -19.67 8.14
C HIS A 16 -0.45 -19.06 7.91
N GLU A 17 0.37 -19.69 7.07
CA GLU A 17 1.70 -19.22 6.72
C GLU A 17 1.64 -18.29 5.51
N LEU A 18 2.29 -17.12 5.63
CA LEU A 18 2.47 -16.19 4.52
C LEU A 18 3.34 -16.84 3.43
N GLN A 19 2.82 -16.86 2.21
CA GLN A 19 3.56 -17.27 1.02
C GLN A 19 3.90 -16.04 0.20
N THR A 20 5.18 -15.85 -0.11
CA THR A 20 5.65 -14.76 -0.95
C THR A 20 6.20 -15.29 -2.26
N PHE A 21 5.89 -14.58 -3.34
CA PHE A 21 6.37 -14.88 -4.68
C PHE A 21 6.96 -13.62 -5.29
N GLU A 22 8.18 -13.72 -5.84
CA GLU A 22 8.82 -12.61 -6.53
C GLU A 22 8.80 -12.86 -8.03
N TYR A 23 8.49 -11.83 -8.80
CA TYR A 23 8.55 -11.90 -10.25
C TYR A 23 8.85 -10.53 -10.85
N THR A 24 9.39 -10.56 -12.06
CA THR A 24 9.74 -9.36 -12.80
C THR A 24 8.75 -9.16 -13.93
N ILE A 25 8.14 -7.98 -13.99
CA ILE A 25 7.36 -7.54 -15.16
C ILE A 25 8.24 -6.60 -15.98
N ALA A 26 8.47 -6.95 -17.24
CA ALA A 26 9.12 -6.04 -18.18
C ALA A 26 8.10 -4.96 -18.58
N LYS A 27 8.39 -3.70 -18.25
CA LYS A 27 7.55 -2.54 -18.61
C LYS A 27 7.99 -1.96 -19.96
N ASP A 28 9.30 -1.98 -20.24
CA ASP A 28 9.94 -1.66 -21.53
C ASP A 28 11.37 -2.27 -21.60
N GLU A 29 12.11 -2.07 -22.71
CA GLU A 29 13.40 -2.72 -23.00
C GLU A 29 14.51 -2.45 -21.96
N ASN A 30 14.37 -1.42 -21.12
CA ASN A 30 15.37 -1.02 -20.13
C ASN A 30 14.83 -0.92 -18.68
N ASN A 31 13.53 -1.13 -18.45
CA ASN A 31 12.91 -0.93 -17.14
C ASN A 31 12.09 -2.16 -16.70
N ASN A 32 12.69 -2.90 -15.78
CA ASN A 32 12.11 -4.10 -15.16
C ASN A 32 11.54 -3.74 -13.79
N HIS A 33 10.24 -3.97 -13.58
CA HIS A 33 9.63 -3.82 -12.25
C HIS A 33 9.64 -5.15 -11.51
N LYS A 34 10.26 -5.15 -10.32
CA LYS A 34 10.16 -6.27 -9.37
C LYS A 34 8.81 -6.15 -8.67
N GLN A 35 7.99 -7.19 -8.77
CA GLN A 35 6.76 -7.34 -8.02
C GLN A 35 6.91 -8.46 -6.99
N VAL A 36 6.28 -8.24 -5.84
CA VAL A 36 6.16 -9.24 -4.77
C VAL A 36 4.68 -9.49 -4.55
N LEU A 37 4.26 -10.75 -4.67
CA LEU A 37 2.92 -11.20 -4.33
C LEU A 37 2.98 -11.93 -2.98
N GLY A 38 2.23 -11.44 -2.00
CA GLY A 38 1.97 -12.14 -0.75
C GLY A 38 0.58 -12.80 -0.78
N VAL A 39 0.48 -14.06 -0.34
CA VAL A 39 -0.79 -14.77 -0.16
C VAL A 39 -0.83 -15.38 1.24
N LEU A 40 -1.92 -15.12 1.96
CA LEU A 40 -2.20 -15.60 3.31
C LEU A 40 -3.68 -15.97 3.38
N LEU A 41 -4.00 -17.01 4.16
CA LEU A 41 -5.37 -17.30 4.58
C LEU A 41 -5.64 -16.65 5.93
N ILE A 42 -6.73 -15.89 6.03
CA ILE A 42 -7.20 -15.30 7.27
C ILE A 42 -8.56 -15.93 7.59
N ASP A 43 -8.67 -16.58 8.75
CA ASP A 43 -9.92 -17.18 9.23
C ASP A 43 -10.84 -16.10 9.85
N ALA A 44 -11.30 -15.18 8.99
CA ALA A 44 -12.24 -14.13 9.36
C ALA A 44 -13.09 -13.70 8.15
N PRO A 45 -14.30 -13.16 8.36
CA PRO A 45 -15.09 -12.58 7.28
C PRO A 45 -14.34 -11.44 6.56
N PRO A 46 -14.46 -11.31 5.23
CA PRO A 46 -13.81 -10.24 4.47
C PRO A 46 -14.11 -8.83 4.99
N SER A 47 -15.33 -8.61 5.49
CA SER A 47 -15.74 -7.35 6.09
C SER A 47 -14.93 -7.02 7.35
N GLU A 48 -14.62 -7.99 8.20
CA GLU A 48 -13.84 -7.76 9.41
C GLU A 48 -12.37 -7.49 9.07
N VAL A 49 -11.82 -8.23 8.12
CA VAL A 49 -10.46 -7.97 7.60
C VAL A 49 -10.37 -6.56 7.02
N TRP A 50 -11.39 -6.15 6.25
CA TRP A 50 -11.47 -4.82 5.65
C TRP A 50 -11.42 -3.70 6.68
N GLU A 51 -12.15 -3.84 7.80
CA GLU A 51 -12.14 -2.84 8.88
C GLU A 51 -10.73 -2.64 9.46
N VAL A 52 -9.90 -3.69 9.51
CA VAL A 52 -8.52 -3.61 9.98
C VAL A 52 -7.62 -2.93 8.94
N ILE A 53 -7.64 -3.40 7.67
CA ILE A 53 -6.69 -2.93 6.65
C ILE A 53 -6.97 -1.50 6.16
N LYS A 54 -8.19 -0.99 6.37
CA LYS A 54 -8.52 0.40 6.07
C LYS A 54 -8.08 1.38 7.16
N ASP A 55 -7.82 0.88 8.39
CA ASP A 55 -7.32 1.69 9.50
C ASP A 55 -5.78 1.71 9.49
N TRP A 56 -5.23 2.62 8.69
CA TRP A 56 -3.78 2.78 8.58
C TRP A 56 -3.11 3.24 9.87
N LYS A 57 -3.85 3.91 10.76
CA LYS A 57 -3.30 4.30 12.06
C LYS A 57 -3.06 3.05 12.90
N PHE A 58 -4.04 2.15 12.95
CA PHE A 58 -3.89 0.87 13.64
C PHE A 58 -2.82 -0.02 12.98
N MET A 59 -2.72 -0.02 11.65
CA MET A 59 -1.66 -0.74 10.93
C MET A 59 -0.24 -0.32 11.37
N ALA A 60 -0.02 0.94 11.73
CA ALA A 60 1.28 1.42 12.23
C ALA A 60 1.70 0.72 13.53
N GLU A 61 0.73 0.29 14.34
CA GLU A 61 0.99 -0.40 15.61
C GLU A 61 1.35 -1.88 15.38
N LEU A 62 1.05 -2.42 14.20
CA LEU A 62 1.21 -3.84 13.87
C LEU A 62 2.44 -4.14 13.01
N VAL A 63 2.92 -3.18 12.22
CA VAL A 63 4.03 -3.39 11.29
C VAL A 63 5.36 -2.99 11.95
N PRO A 64 6.27 -3.94 12.19
CA PRO A 64 7.61 -3.63 12.68
C PRO A 64 8.33 -2.68 11.71
N ASP A 65 9.13 -1.75 12.24
CA ASP A 65 9.94 -0.79 11.48
C ASP A 65 9.18 0.32 10.71
N VAL A 66 7.84 0.29 10.73
CA VAL A 66 7.02 1.42 10.30
C VAL A 66 6.53 2.19 11.53
N GLU A 67 7.25 3.26 11.86
CA GLU A 67 6.98 4.02 13.08
C GLU A 67 5.68 4.83 13.04
N TYR A 68 5.19 5.17 11.83
CA TYR A 68 4.17 6.19 11.70
C TYR A 68 3.38 6.12 10.40
N TYR A 69 2.06 6.06 10.54
CA TYR A 69 1.10 6.42 9.51
C TYR A 69 0.18 7.53 10.02
N LYS A 70 0.05 8.61 9.25
CA LYS A 70 -0.94 9.67 9.51
C LYS A 70 -1.69 10.00 8.25
N THR A 71 -3.02 9.90 8.30
CA THR A 71 -3.88 10.48 7.26
C THR A 71 -3.73 11.99 7.27
N ILE A 72 -3.13 12.56 6.23
CA ILE A 72 -2.90 14.00 6.09
C ILE A 72 -4.05 14.70 5.35
N ALA A 73 -4.78 13.97 4.51
CA ALA A 73 -6.01 14.43 3.89
C ALA A 73 -6.91 13.27 3.47
N ALA A 74 -8.22 13.42 3.64
CA ALA A 74 -9.23 12.56 3.04
C ALA A 74 -9.83 13.29 1.83
N LEU A 75 -9.31 13.02 0.64
CA LEU A 75 -9.80 13.63 -0.60
C LEU A 75 -11.22 13.19 -0.91
N LYS A 76 -11.52 11.92 -0.66
CA LYS A 76 -12.85 11.32 -0.72
C LYS A 76 -13.03 10.46 0.53
N PRO A 77 -13.99 10.77 1.41
CA PRO A 77 -14.25 9.96 2.59
C PRO A 77 -14.52 8.50 2.22
N ILE A 78 -14.01 7.56 3.00
CA ILE A 78 -14.30 6.13 2.83
C ILE A 78 -15.77 5.91 3.22
N GLN A 79 -16.60 5.55 2.24
CA GLN A 79 -18.02 5.25 2.46
C GLN A 79 -18.37 3.92 1.80
N LYS A 80 -19.38 3.26 2.37
CA LYS A 80 -19.89 1.99 1.87
C LYS A 80 -20.24 2.07 0.39
N ASN A 81 -19.76 1.08 -0.38
CA ASN A 81 -19.99 0.97 -1.83
C ASN A 81 -19.47 2.17 -2.65
N SER A 82 -18.43 2.86 -2.17
CA SER A 82 -17.78 3.95 -2.89
C SER A 82 -16.27 3.78 -2.89
N ILE A 83 -15.60 4.53 -3.77
CA ILE A 83 -14.14 4.61 -3.77
C ILE A 83 -13.73 5.81 -2.91
N GLY A 84 -13.20 5.51 -1.71
CA GLY A 84 -12.52 6.48 -0.86
C GLY A 84 -11.11 6.75 -1.37
N GLN A 85 -10.58 7.92 -1.04
CA GLN A 85 -9.21 8.31 -1.40
C GLN A 85 -8.63 9.20 -0.32
N SER A 86 -7.44 8.85 0.14
CA SER A 86 -6.73 9.58 1.19
C SER A 86 -5.25 9.67 0.89
N PHE A 87 -4.63 10.75 1.37
CA PHE A 87 -3.19 10.85 1.47
C PHE A 87 -2.73 10.43 2.85
N ILE A 88 -1.73 9.54 2.85
CA ILE A 88 -1.18 8.95 4.07
C ILE A 88 0.31 9.27 4.11
N GLU A 89 0.71 10.00 5.13
CA GLU A 89 2.12 10.25 5.43
C GLU A 89 2.67 9.03 6.16
N CYS A 90 3.77 8.51 5.64
CA CYS A 90 4.43 7.30 6.10
C CYS A 90 5.86 7.64 6.52
N LYS A 91 6.28 7.06 7.65
CA LYS A 91 7.66 7.14 8.11
C LYS A 91 8.24 5.73 8.24
N VAL A 92 9.34 5.46 7.53
CA VAL A 92 10.10 4.22 7.67
C VAL A 92 11.43 4.54 8.33
N SER A 93 11.72 3.83 9.42
CA SER A 93 12.98 3.95 10.16
C SER A 93 13.73 2.63 10.05
N ILE A 94 14.85 2.64 9.34
CA ILE A 94 15.79 1.52 9.27
C ILE A 94 17.14 1.97 9.84
N PRO A 95 18.03 1.06 10.29
CA PRO A 95 19.31 1.47 10.84
C PRO A 95 20.06 2.44 9.90
N LEU A 96 20.38 3.63 10.44
CA LEU A 96 21.08 4.74 9.76
C LEU A 96 20.25 5.60 8.78
N PHE A 97 18.97 5.31 8.55
CA PHE A 97 18.14 6.11 7.65
C PHE A 97 16.69 6.27 8.13
N GLU A 98 16.16 7.47 7.92
CA GLU A 98 14.77 7.82 8.17
C GLU A 98 14.17 8.39 6.89
N PHE A 99 13.05 7.81 6.44
CA PHE A 99 12.37 8.25 5.22
C PHE A 99 10.95 8.68 5.55
N LEU A 100 10.62 9.92 5.20
CA LEU A 100 9.26 10.45 5.26
C LEU A 100 8.73 10.62 3.85
N PHE A 101 7.58 10.04 3.55
CA PHE A 101 6.96 10.13 2.23
C PHE A 101 5.43 10.11 2.33
N THR A 102 4.75 10.43 1.24
CA THR A 102 3.28 10.40 1.16
C THR A 102 2.82 9.36 0.15
N LEU A 103 1.87 8.53 0.55
CA LEU A 103 1.13 7.62 -0.33
C LEU A 103 -0.22 8.23 -0.71
N ASP A 104 -0.60 8.06 -1.97
CA ASP A 104 -1.96 8.19 -2.46
C ASP A 104 -2.65 6.82 -2.37
N VAL A 105 -3.66 6.71 -1.52
CA VAL A 105 -4.31 5.44 -1.19
C VAL A 105 -5.78 5.50 -1.56
N GLN A 106 -6.21 4.54 -2.35
CA GLN A 106 -7.60 4.32 -2.75
C GLN A 106 -8.18 3.12 -2.02
N PHE A 107 -9.44 3.26 -1.62
CA PHE A 107 -10.18 2.27 -0.84
C PHE A 107 -11.46 1.92 -1.58
N ASP A 108 -11.57 0.71 -2.10
CA ASP A 108 -12.76 0.19 -2.75
C ASP A 108 -13.37 -0.95 -1.92
N GLU A 109 -14.29 -0.57 -1.04
CA GLU A 109 -14.99 -1.51 -0.15
C GLU A 109 -15.86 -2.50 -0.93
N SER A 110 -16.38 -2.13 -2.11
CA SER A 110 -17.23 -3.02 -2.91
C SER A 110 -16.47 -4.25 -3.42
N ARG A 111 -15.15 -4.13 -3.55
CA ARG A 111 -14.24 -5.18 -4.01
C ARG A 111 -13.25 -5.65 -2.94
N TYR A 112 -13.34 -5.11 -1.72
CA TYR A 112 -12.33 -5.29 -0.67
C TYR A 112 -10.90 -5.05 -1.18
N ARG A 113 -10.73 -4.01 -1.99
CA ARG A 113 -9.47 -3.69 -2.64
C ARG A 113 -8.94 -2.37 -2.14
N GLN A 114 -7.68 -2.38 -1.74
CA GLN A 114 -6.90 -1.18 -1.49
C GLN A 114 -5.81 -1.11 -2.56
N GLU A 115 -5.57 0.08 -3.08
CA GLU A 115 -4.49 0.36 -4.01
C GLU A 115 -3.76 1.57 -3.48
N TRP A 116 -2.43 1.54 -3.49
CA TRP A 116 -1.63 2.68 -3.07
C TRP A 116 -0.44 2.87 -3.98
N GLN A 117 -0.02 4.12 -4.10
CA GLN A 117 1.18 4.50 -4.83
C GLN A 117 1.87 5.65 -4.10
N LEU A 118 3.18 5.77 -4.28
CA LEU A 118 3.90 6.96 -3.89
C LEU A 118 3.32 8.18 -4.62
N ILE A 119 3.13 9.29 -3.90
CA ILE A 119 2.66 10.52 -4.54
C ILE A 119 3.63 10.95 -5.65
N LYS A 120 3.08 11.35 -6.79
CA LYS A 120 3.91 11.78 -7.92
C LYS A 120 4.54 13.16 -7.64
N PRO A 121 5.81 13.39 -8.00
CA PRO A 121 6.46 14.69 -7.78
C PRO A 121 5.70 15.89 -8.36
N GLU A 122 5.04 15.71 -9.52
CA GLU A 122 4.21 16.74 -10.14
C GLU A 122 2.99 17.11 -9.28
N ASP A 123 2.40 16.12 -8.62
CA ASP A 123 1.21 16.28 -7.79
C ASP A 123 1.54 16.97 -6.46
N VAL A 124 2.74 16.74 -5.92
CA VAL A 124 3.20 17.36 -4.66
C VAL A 124 3.09 18.88 -4.71
N ARG A 125 3.49 19.49 -5.83
CA ARG A 125 3.40 20.95 -6.00
C ARG A 125 1.95 21.42 -6.02
N ILE A 126 1.08 20.73 -6.73
CA ILE A 126 -0.34 21.08 -6.85
C ILE A 126 -1.02 21.00 -5.48
N TYR A 127 -0.80 19.92 -4.75
CA TYR A 127 -1.45 19.71 -3.46
C TYR A 127 -0.94 20.66 -2.37
N ASN A 128 0.36 20.95 -2.33
CA ASN A 128 0.89 21.96 -1.42
C ASN A 128 0.34 23.37 -1.72
N LEU A 129 0.11 23.71 -3.00
CA LEU A 129 -0.50 25.00 -3.37
C LEU A 129 -1.95 25.15 -2.88
N ILE A 130 -2.69 24.05 -2.78
CA ILE A 130 -4.07 24.06 -2.24
C ILE A 130 -4.13 23.75 -0.73
N GLY A 131 -2.99 23.79 -0.04
CA GLY A 131 -2.89 23.68 1.42
C GLY A 131 -2.89 22.24 1.96
N ILE A 132 -2.69 21.23 1.11
CA ILE A 132 -2.56 19.83 1.53
C ILE A 132 -1.06 19.50 1.65
N PRO A 133 -0.54 19.26 2.87
CA PRO A 133 0.91 19.23 3.14
C PRO A 133 1.54 17.88 2.78
N VAL A 134 1.51 17.52 1.51
CA VAL A 134 2.12 16.29 1.00
C VAL A 134 3.64 16.41 0.90
N LYS A 135 4.36 15.30 1.12
CA LYS A 135 5.83 15.23 1.09
C LYS A 135 6.33 14.69 -0.24
N ASP A 136 7.45 15.23 -0.70
CA ASP A 136 8.15 14.72 -1.88
C ASP A 136 8.61 13.27 -1.67
N PRO A 137 8.61 12.45 -2.73
CA PRO A 137 9.41 11.23 -2.80
C PRO A 137 10.86 11.50 -2.40
N THR A 138 11.45 10.62 -1.59
CA THR A 138 12.88 10.70 -1.30
C THR A 138 13.70 10.14 -2.47
N ASP A 139 14.98 10.51 -2.56
CA ASP A 139 15.86 9.96 -3.60
C ASP A 139 16.04 8.43 -3.52
N THR A 140 15.75 7.86 -2.36
CA THR A 140 15.93 6.44 -2.04
C THR A 140 14.69 5.60 -2.34
N ILE A 141 13.48 6.17 -2.22
CA ILE A 141 12.22 5.49 -2.50
C ILE A 141 11.60 6.13 -3.74
N LYS A 142 11.82 5.50 -4.89
CA LYS A 142 11.34 5.94 -6.20
C LYS A 142 10.39 4.87 -6.72
N ASP A 143 9.14 5.28 -6.95
CA ASP A 143 8.11 4.45 -7.62
C ASP A 143 7.73 3.16 -6.87
N ILE A 144 7.11 3.31 -5.68
CA ILE A 144 6.50 2.19 -4.95
C ILE A 144 4.98 2.20 -5.13
N GLU A 145 4.40 1.03 -5.38
CA GLU A 145 2.96 0.81 -5.57
C GLU A 145 2.55 -0.57 -5.01
N GLY A 146 1.28 -0.73 -4.67
CA GLY A 146 0.72 -1.98 -4.15
C GLY A 146 -0.80 -2.06 -4.22
#